data_AF-A0A229TDX9-F1
#
_entry.id   AF-A0A229TDX9-F1
#
_cell.length_a   1.000
_cell.length_b   1.000
_cell.length_c   1.000
_cell.angle_alpha   90.00
_cell.angle_beta   90.00
_cell.angle_gamma   90.00
#
_symmetry.space_group_name_H-M   'P 1'
#
loop_
_entity.id
_entity.type
_entity.pdbx_description
1 polymer ?
#
loop_
_entity_poly.entity_id
_entity_poly.type
_entity_poly.pdbx_seq_one_letter_code
_entity_poly.pdbx_strand_id
1 'polypeptide(L)'
;MARNTTRSPATGRHRITRRTKIATGGLALAIAVGGIVVATTAGRTGEASADPVDKSFFIDITKVPAGSNVNKALQQKGARGTFTVDCGRNENQHFNPDNFIAQPGIKNGAQHLHDYVGNLSTNADSNNKSLVKAGTTCKNGDKSAYFWPVVRIDTGDAEKNPPGKDPKGDRAQSEQDKASSQVDCPDVASKLPDVPDQAMDEVNRNLDLLDKQIDEANKRIANGDLKTPQDIQNAVVGPLKDKRVATIDRIAIAIGRRAAKPTNLGGLAPCVLKQNGKGGLDNGGGNSNGQPAELPGVNDKNEVGDNDGEIQRVQSATITFTSGGAGKVVAMPQFLRILYGDAKQSTNGPANARASWTCTGFEDRLTDKYPICPQNSKVERIHAFPNCWDGKNIDSTNHRTHIVFSDQQGKCPKGFQNVPQLVIKLVYNIPRDIQLKGQYKVDAFAQEKHNPRSDHDDFANVMGQRLMNQAVNCINTGKRCSQ
;
A
#
# COMPACT_ATOMS: atom_id res chain seq x y z
N MET A 1 28.22 46.41 28.83
CA MET A 1 27.43 47.58 29.27
C MET A 1 26.64 48.04 28.04
N ALA A 2 25.34 47.70 27.94
CA ALA A 2 24.19 48.59 28.18
C ALA A 2 24.26 49.88 27.33
N ARG A 3 23.27 50.33 26.55
CA ARG A 3 21.84 50.02 26.34
C ARG A 3 21.40 50.80 25.07
N ASN A 4 20.39 50.28 24.36
CA ASN A 4 19.16 50.93 23.85
C ASN A 4 19.17 52.45 23.54
N THR A 5 18.45 53.01 22.54
CA THR A 5 17.02 52.79 22.22
C THR A 5 16.57 53.63 21.00
N THR A 6 15.74 53.03 20.12
CA THR A 6 14.48 53.54 19.51
C THR A 6 14.40 54.86 18.71
N ARG A 7 13.77 54.79 17.52
CA ARG A 7 12.35 55.14 17.19
C ARG A 7 12.21 55.83 15.81
N SER A 8 11.47 55.18 14.90
CA SER A 8 10.68 55.80 13.80
C SER A 8 9.42 56.48 14.41
N PRO A 9 8.65 57.39 13.75
CA PRO A 9 7.92 57.06 12.51
C PRO A 9 7.41 58.24 11.60
N ALA A 10 6.72 57.84 10.52
CA ALA A 10 5.44 58.39 10.02
C ALA A 10 5.37 59.49 8.93
N THR A 11 4.71 59.08 7.82
CA THR A 11 3.59 59.71 7.07
C THR A 11 3.76 60.97 6.21
N GLY A 12 3.44 60.84 4.91
CA GLY A 12 2.21 61.44 4.37
C GLY A 12 2.28 62.49 3.22
N ARG A 13 1.61 62.12 2.12
CA ARG A 13 0.76 62.93 1.20
C ARG A 13 1.34 63.70 -0.01
N HIS A 14 0.96 63.18 -1.19
CA HIS A 14 0.29 63.79 -2.35
C HIS A 14 0.70 65.19 -2.87
N ARG A 15 0.95 65.25 -4.18
CA ARG A 15 0.48 66.36 -5.02
C ARG A 15 -0.03 65.88 -6.39
N ILE A 16 -1.24 66.33 -6.69
CA ILE A 16 -2.04 66.14 -7.91
C ILE A 16 -1.75 67.32 -8.84
N THR A 17 -1.68 67.09 -10.15
CA THR A 17 -2.03 68.10 -11.17
C THR A 17 -2.82 67.46 -12.31
N ARG A 18 -4.10 67.86 -12.42
CA ARG A 18 -5.01 67.68 -13.55
C ARG A 18 -4.98 68.92 -14.46
N ARG A 19 -5.12 68.76 -15.78
CA ARG A 19 -5.94 69.58 -16.72
C ARG A 19 -6.21 68.71 -17.97
N THR A 20 -7.39 68.13 -18.27
CA THR A 20 -8.77 68.60 -18.57
C THR A 20 -9.01 69.07 -20.02
N LYS A 21 -9.93 68.39 -20.71
CA LYS A 21 -11.04 68.85 -21.62
C LYS A 21 -11.53 67.62 -22.43
N ILE A 22 -12.54 66.85 -22.03
CA ILE A 22 -14.02 67.02 -22.13
C ILE A 22 -14.52 67.50 -23.50
N ALA A 23 -15.17 66.60 -24.24
CA ALA A 23 -16.35 66.89 -25.05
C ALA A 23 -17.39 65.78 -24.80
N THR A 24 -18.61 66.21 -24.52
CA THR A 24 -19.72 65.44 -23.96
C THR A 24 -20.71 65.08 -25.08
N GLY A 25 -21.27 63.87 -25.06
CA GLY A 25 -22.42 63.53 -25.88
C GLY A 25 -23.12 62.26 -25.39
N GLY A 26 -24.31 62.44 -24.80
CA GLY A 26 -25.40 61.45 -24.78
C GLY A 26 -25.42 60.44 -23.64
N LEU A 27 -26.27 60.70 -22.65
CA LEU A 27 -26.59 59.83 -21.52
C LEU A 27 -27.53 58.68 -21.95
N ALA A 28 -27.18 57.44 -21.65
CA ALA A 28 -28.16 56.39 -21.30
C ALA A 28 -27.51 55.45 -20.28
N LEU A 29 -28.11 55.45 -19.10
CA LEU A 29 -27.72 54.71 -17.91
C LEU A 29 -27.97 53.20 -18.15
N ALA A 30 -26.91 52.41 -18.27
CA ALA A 30 -26.99 50.95 -18.16
C ALA A 30 -26.11 50.52 -16.98
N ILE A 31 -26.76 49.97 -15.96
CA ILE A 31 -26.12 49.30 -14.83
C ILE A 31 -25.21 48.21 -15.40
N ALA A 32 -23.90 48.38 -15.29
CA ALA A 32 -22.94 47.33 -15.62
C ALA A 32 -22.99 46.26 -14.52
N VAL A 33 -23.94 45.33 -14.65
CA VAL A 33 -23.77 44.00 -14.07
C VAL A 33 -22.68 43.34 -14.91
N GLY A 34 -21.53 43.10 -14.31
CA GLY A 34 -20.45 42.32 -14.92
C GLY A 34 -20.97 40.92 -15.24
N GLY A 35 -21.43 40.72 -16.47
CA GLY A 35 -21.71 39.41 -17.01
C GLY A 35 -20.39 38.70 -17.22
N ILE A 36 -20.05 37.80 -16.30
CA ILE A 36 -19.18 36.66 -16.60
C ILE A 36 -19.89 35.95 -17.76
N VAL A 37 -19.28 35.97 -18.94
CA VAL A 37 -19.66 35.02 -20.00
C VAL A 37 -19.21 33.66 -19.50
N VAL A 38 -20.10 32.99 -18.77
CA VAL A 38 -20.02 31.54 -18.62
C VAL A 38 -20.34 31.02 -20.02
N ALA A 39 -19.32 30.66 -20.77
CA ALA A 39 -19.51 29.78 -21.90
C ALA A 39 -20.03 28.46 -21.33
N THR A 40 -21.35 28.34 -21.20
CA THR A 40 -21.99 27.05 -21.02
C THR A 40 -21.78 26.31 -22.33
N THR A 41 -20.69 25.56 -22.43
CA THR A 41 -20.63 24.45 -23.37
C THR A 41 -21.70 23.47 -22.92
N ALA A 42 -22.94 23.69 -23.37
CA ALA A 42 -23.93 22.64 -23.40
C ALA A 42 -23.32 21.55 -24.29
N GLY A 43 -22.76 20.52 -23.66
CA GLY A 43 -22.32 19.33 -24.36
C GLY A 43 -23.48 18.84 -25.22
N ARG A 44 -23.24 18.67 -26.52
CA ARG A 44 -24.20 17.98 -27.37
C ARG A 44 -24.37 16.59 -26.80
N THR A 45 -25.59 16.26 -26.36
CA THR A 45 -25.98 14.89 -26.08
C THR A 45 -25.90 14.12 -27.40
N GLY A 46 -24.81 13.36 -27.61
CA GLY A 46 -24.64 12.61 -28.85
C GLY A 46 -23.26 12.04 -29.17
N GLU A 47 -22.17 12.44 -28.51
CA GLU A 47 -20.86 11.79 -28.67
C GLU A 47 -20.12 11.85 -27.33
N ALA A 48 -20.17 10.77 -26.55
CA ALA A 48 -19.21 10.52 -25.49
C ALA A 48 -17.89 10.15 -26.18
N SER A 49 -17.02 11.13 -26.42
CA SER A 49 -15.66 10.83 -26.86
C SER A 49 -14.93 10.24 -25.65
N ALA A 50 -14.53 8.96 -25.74
CA ALA A 50 -13.46 8.42 -24.90
C ALA A 50 -12.30 9.43 -24.93
N ASP A 51 -11.76 9.84 -23.78
CA ASP A 51 -10.55 10.65 -23.77
C ASP A 51 -9.37 9.72 -24.09
N PRO A 52 -8.81 9.76 -25.32
CA PRO A 52 -7.80 8.79 -25.69
C PRO A 52 -6.52 9.09 -24.92
N VAL A 53 -5.98 8.06 -24.28
CA VAL A 53 -4.66 8.10 -23.66
C VAL A 53 -3.63 8.48 -24.71
N ASP A 54 -2.61 9.25 -24.33
CA ASP A 54 -1.51 9.62 -25.23
C ASP A 54 -0.89 8.34 -25.84
N LYS A 55 -0.97 8.21 -27.17
CA LYS A 55 -0.43 7.05 -27.90
C LYS A 55 1.08 6.88 -27.69
N SER A 56 1.79 7.92 -27.27
CA SER A 56 3.21 7.84 -26.90
C SER A 56 3.47 6.96 -25.67
N PHE A 57 2.44 6.70 -24.86
CA PHE A 57 2.46 5.78 -23.74
C PHE A 57 2.38 4.31 -24.15
N PHE A 58 2.20 4.00 -25.43
CA PHE A 58 2.15 2.62 -25.91
C PHE A 58 3.46 2.22 -26.59
N ILE A 59 3.81 0.94 -26.46
CA ILE A 59 5.00 0.37 -27.11
C ILE A 59 4.73 -1.08 -27.52
N ASP A 60 5.20 -1.46 -28.71
CA ASP A 60 5.30 -2.87 -29.08
C ASP A 60 6.33 -3.55 -28.17
N ILE A 61 5.90 -4.56 -27.41
CA ILE A 61 6.77 -5.24 -26.43
C ILE A 61 8.03 -5.83 -27.07
N THR A 62 7.98 -6.16 -28.37
CA THR A 62 9.14 -6.69 -29.10
C THR A 62 10.26 -5.66 -29.28
N LYS A 63 9.93 -4.36 -29.19
CA LYS A 63 10.88 -3.24 -29.25
C LYS A 63 11.54 -2.93 -27.90
N VAL A 64 11.01 -3.49 -26.81
CA VAL A 64 11.63 -3.35 -25.48
C VAL A 64 12.86 -4.27 -25.42
N PRO A 65 14.03 -3.78 -24.95
CA PRO A 65 15.23 -4.59 -24.84
C PRO A 65 15.01 -5.86 -24.00
N ALA A 66 15.43 -7.00 -24.54
CA ALA A 66 15.49 -8.27 -23.82
C ALA A 66 16.39 -8.17 -22.59
N GLY A 67 16.03 -8.86 -21.50
CA GLY A 67 16.81 -8.85 -20.26
C GLY A 67 16.63 -7.60 -19.40
N SER A 68 15.77 -6.65 -19.78
CA SER A 68 15.46 -5.47 -18.95
C SER A 68 14.74 -5.82 -17.64
N ASN A 69 14.15 -7.01 -17.52
CA ASN A 69 13.61 -7.50 -16.25
C ASN A 69 14.72 -7.98 -15.31
N VAL A 70 15.30 -7.06 -14.53
CA VAL A 70 16.36 -7.36 -13.56
C VAL A 70 15.94 -8.35 -12.49
N ASN A 71 14.66 -8.39 -12.11
CA ASN A 71 14.15 -9.30 -11.08
C ASN A 71 14.19 -10.76 -11.55
N LYS A 72 13.93 -11.02 -12.84
CA LYS A 72 14.06 -12.37 -13.42
C LYS A 72 15.50 -12.88 -13.32
N ALA A 73 16.49 -12.01 -13.53
CA ALA A 73 17.90 -12.36 -13.36
C ALA A 73 18.27 -12.57 -11.87
N LEU A 74 17.76 -11.74 -10.96
CA LEU A 74 17.97 -11.89 -9.52
C LEU A 74 17.45 -13.23 -8.99
N GLN A 75 16.23 -13.62 -9.37
CA GLN A 75 15.64 -14.91 -8.97
C GLN A 75 16.45 -16.13 -9.43
N GLN A 76 17.30 -15.98 -10.45
CA GLN A 76 18.20 -17.06 -10.89
C GLN A 76 19.48 -17.18 -10.05
N LYS A 77 19.90 -16.10 -9.38
CA LYS A 77 21.12 -16.03 -8.57
C LYS A 77 20.89 -16.38 -7.10
N GLY A 78 19.72 -16.04 -6.56
CA GLY A 78 19.37 -16.27 -5.16
C GLY A 78 18.85 -17.68 -4.85
N ALA A 79 18.36 -17.86 -3.62
CA ALA A 79 17.65 -19.06 -3.23
C ALA A 79 16.44 -19.29 -4.14
N ARG A 80 16.30 -20.52 -4.64
CA ARG A 80 15.31 -20.92 -5.65
C ARG A 80 13.93 -21.25 -5.09
N GLY A 81 13.79 -21.27 -3.77
CA GLY A 81 12.54 -21.56 -3.09
C GLY A 81 11.55 -20.43 -3.26
N THR A 82 10.27 -20.77 -3.23
CA THR A 82 9.16 -19.83 -3.40
C THR A 82 8.01 -20.22 -2.49
N PHE A 83 7.22 -19.22 -2.12
CA PHE A 83 5.97 -19.41 -1.39
C PHE A 83 4.86 -18.63 -2.10
N THR A 84 3.87 -19.34 -2.64
CA THR A 84 2.75 -18.73 -3.39
C THR A 84 1.49 -18.77 -2.54
N VAL A 85 0.76 -17.66 -2.55
CA VAL A 85 -0.53 -17.50 -1.86
C VAL A 85 -1.63 -17.33 -2.91
N ASP A 86 -2.71 -18.10 -2.77
CA ASP A 86 -3.93 -17.94 -3.58
C ASP A 86 -4.97 -17.09 -2.84
N CYS A 87 -5.11 -15.83 -3.25
CA CYS A 87 -6.11 -14.87 -2.74
C CYS A 87 -7.24 -14.57 -3.72
N GLY A 88 -7.34 -15.32 -4.83
CA GLY A 88 -8.32 -15.05 -5.88
C GLY A 88 -8.00 -13.81 -6.71
N ARG A 89 -9.03 -13.24 -7.34
CA ARG A 89 -8.96 -12.17 -8.35
C ARG A 89 -10.03 -11.10 -8.10
N ASN A 90 -10.29 -10.85 -6.82
CA ASN A 90 -11.33 -9.95 -6.34
C ASN A 90 -12.74 -10.33 -6.82
N GLU A 91 -13.09 -11.62 -6.73
CA GLU A 91 -14.45 -12.10 -7.04
C GLU A 91 -15.53 -11.45 -6.16
N ASN A 92 -15.15 -10.96 -4.98
CA ASN A 92 -15.99 -10.22 -4.04
C ASN A 92 -16.17 -8.74 -4.41
N GLN A 93 -15.55 -8.23 -5.48
CA GLN A 93 -15.71 -6.86 -6.00
C GLN A 93 -15.42 -5.78 -4.96
N HIS A 94 -14.33 -5.94 -4.23
CA HIS A 94 -13.78 -4.92 -3.35
C HIS A 94 -12.99 -3.92 -4.17
N PHE A 95 -13.69 -2.86 -4.60
CA PHE A 95 -13.09 -1.68 -5.22
C PHE A 95 -13.36 -0.48 -4.35
N ASN A 96 -12.34 0.29 -4.00
CA ASN A 96 -12.52 1.61 -3.41
C ASN A 96 -11.35 2.54 -3.75
N PRO A 97 -11.56 3.87 -3.68
CA PRO A 97 -10.52 4.86 -3.90
C PRO A 97 -9.85 5.29 -2.59
N ASP A 98 -9.90 4.46 -1.56
CA ASP A 98 -9.20 4.70 -0.31
C ASP A 98 -7.77 4.16 -0.41
N ASN A 99 -6.83 4.71 0.36
CA ASN A 99 -5.53 4.09 0.57
C ASN A 99 -5.08 4.29 2.02
N PHE A 100 -5.26 3.27 2.84
CA PHE A 100 -4.95 3.28 4.27
C PHE A 100 -3.44 3.20 4.59
N ILE A 101 -2.60 3.03 3.57
CA ILE A 101 -1.14 3.09 3.73
C ILE A 101 -0.68 4.52 3.49
N ALA A 102 -0.94 5.06 2.30
CA ALA A 102 -0.41 6.34 1.84
C ALA A 102 -1.22 7.57 2.31
N GLN A 103 -2.53 7.41 2.53
CA GLN A 103 -3.42 8.48 2.99
C GLN A 103 -4.40 7.96 4.05
N PRO A 104 -3.88 7.51 5.19
CA PRO A 104 -4.69 6.90 6.22
C PRO A 104 -5.73 7.91 6.74
N GLY A 105 -6.99 7.50 6.82
CA GLY A 105 -8.10 8.29 7.37
C GLY A 105 -8.73 9.28 6.39
N ILE A 106 -8.16 9.43 5.19
CA ILE A 106 -8.70 10.28 4.13
C ILE A 106 -9.56 9.42 3.21
N LYS A 107 -10.88 9.67 3.23
CA LYS A 107 -11.83 8.99 2.35
C LYS A 107 -11.59 9.44 0.92
N ASN A 108 -11.58 8.47 0.01
CA ASN A 108 -11.26 8.66 -1.39
C ASN A 108 -9.87 9.28 -1.62
N GLY A 109 -8.94 9.09 -0.66
CA GLY A 109 -7.60 9.67 -0.68
C GLY A 109 -6.74 9.24 -1.87
N ALA A 110 -6.99 8.05 -2.44
CA ALA A 110 -6.31 7.63 -3.66
C ALA A 110 -6.77 8.44 -4.88
N GLN A 111 -8.02 8.89 -4.90
CA GLN A 111 -8.64 9.60 -6.05
C GLN A 111 -8.67 8.78 -7.37
N HIS A 112 -8.43 7.47 -7.28
CA HIS A 112 -8.52 6.49 -8.34
C HIS A 112 -8.85 5.13 -7.71
N LEU A 113 -9.38 4.16 -8.46
CA LEU A 113 -9.78 2.88 -7.87
C LEU A 113 -8.64 1.88 -7.75
N HIS A 114 -8.62 1.20 -6.60
CA HIS A 114 -7.80 0.01 -6.39
C HIS A 114 -8.66 -1.26 -6.44
N ASP A 115 -8.04 -2.33 -6.93
CA ASP A 115 -8.50 -3.71 -6.89
C ASP A 115 -7.86 -4.39 -5.68
N TYR A 116 -8.67 -4.98 -4.79
CA TYR A 116 -8.20 -5.56 -3.52
C TYR A 116 -8.36 -7.07 -3.48
N VAL A 117 -7.33 -7.77 -3.00
CA VAL A 117 -7.41 -9.17 -2.58
C VAL A 117 -6.78 -9.38 -1.21
N GLY A 118 -7.14 -10.49 -0.56
CA GLY A 118 -6.74 -10.83 0.79
C GLY A 118 -7.67 -10.21 1.81
N ASN A 119 -7.18 -9.24 2.58
CA ASN A 119 -7.94 -8.64 3.69
C ASN A 119 -9.29 -8.06 3.25
N LEU A 120 -10.38 -8.48 3.91
CA LEU A 120 -11.74 -8.06 3.57
C LEU A 120 -12.19 -6.73 4.18
N SER A 121 -11.33 -6.05 4.96
CA SER A 121 -11.71 -4.82 5.67
C SER A 121 -11.09 -3.53 5.13
N THR A 122 -10.29 -3.62 4.07
CA THR A 122 -9.46 -2.50 3.57
C THR A 122 -10.30 -1.32 3.09
N ASN A 123 -10.12 -0.18 3.74
CA ASN A 123 -10.76 1.11 3.46
C ASN A 123 -9.98 2.23 4.16
N ALA A 124 -10.39 3.49 4.01
CA ALA A 124 -9.65 4.64 4.55
C ALA A 124 -9.40 4.57 6.07
N ASP A 125 -10.31 3.96 6.82
CA ASP A 125 -10.25 3.84 8.28
C ASP A 125 -9.49 2.60 8.75
N SER A 126 -9.04 1.75 7.82
CA SER A 126 -8.31 0.52 8.14
C SER A 126 -7.06 0.79 8.96
N ASN A 127 -6.82 -0.08 9.92
CA ASN A 127 -5.69 -0.02 10.83
C ASN A 127 -5.29 -1.43 11.26
N ASN A 128 -4.20 -1.56 12.03
CA ASN A 128 -3.67 -2.88 12.38
C ASN A 128 -4.70 -3.77 13.11
N LYS A 129 -5.58 -3.18 13.94
CA LYS A 129 -6.64 -3.92 14.65
C LYS A 129 -7.71 -4.44 13.68
N SER A 130 -8.22 -3.57 12.81
CA SER A 130 -9.24 -3.96 11.82
C SER A 130 -8.70 -5.05 10.90
N LEU A 131 -7.45 -4.91 10.45
CA LEU A 131 -6.82 -5.84 9.53
C LEU A 131 -6.63 -7.24 10.15
N VAL A 132 -6.19 -7.37 11.40
CA VAL A 132 -6.06 -8.70 12.05
C VAL A 132 -7.43 -9.35 12.30
N LYS A 133 -8.44 -8.56 12.65
CA LYS A 133 -9.79 -9.05 12.94
C LYS A 133 -10.53 -9.49 11.67
N ALA A 134 -10.20 -8.91 10.52
CA ALA A 134 -10.90 -9.14 9.26
C ALA A 134 -10.83 -10.58 8.76
N GLY A 135 -11.84 -10.99 7.97
CA GLY A 135 -11.71 -12.17 7.11
C GLY A 135 -10.72 -11.94 5.97
N THR A 136 -10.48 -12.98 5.18
CA THR A 136 -9.60 -12.90 4.00
C THR A 136 -10.15 -13.71 2.83
N THR A 137 -9.82 -13.31 1.61
CA THR A 137 -10.02 -14.12 0.40
C THR A 137 -8.91 -15.16 0.20
N CYS A 138 -7.80 -15.09 0.93
CA CYS A 138 -6.68 -16.03 0.81
C CYS A 138 -7.01 -17.40 1.40
N LYS A 139 -6.82 -18.46 0.61
CA LYS A 139 -7.16 -19.85 0.99
C LYS A 139 -6.40 -20.35 2.21
N ASN A 140 -5.16 -19.89 2.37
CA ASN A 140 -4.28 -20.26 3.47
C ASN A 140 -4.48 -19.44 4.75
N GLY A 141 -5.48 -18.55 4.78
CA GLY A 141 -5.77 -17.69 5.92
C GLY A 141 -4.87 -16.47 6.07
N ASP A 142 -4.02 -16.16 5.07
CA ASP A 142 -3.26 -14.91 5.03
C ASP A 142 -4.21 -13.70 5.06
N LYS A 143 -4.06 -12.85 6.07
CA LYS A 143 -4.89 -11.63 6.22
C LYS A 143 -4.26 -10.41 5.59
N SER A 144 -3.15 -10.55 4.87
CA SER A 144 -2.47 -9.42 4.23
C SER A 144 -3.37 -8.73 3.23
N ALA A 145 -3.15 -7.43 3.04
CA ALA A 145 -3.82 -6.66 1.99
C ALA A 145 -2.87 -6.52 0.80
N TYR A 146 -3.36 -6.89 -0.39
CA TYR A 146 -2.67 -6.74 -1.67
C TYR A 146 -3.57 -5.92 -2.57
N PHE A 147 -3.08 -4.79 -3.09
CA PHE A 147 -3.94 -3.93 -3.91
C PHE A 147 -3.20 -3.05 -4.90
N TRP A 148 -3.76 -2.98 -6.10
CA TRP A 148 -3.20 -2.30 -7.26
C TRP A 148 -4.27 -1.44 -7.94
N PRO A 149 -3.90 -0.36 -8.65
CA PRO A 149 -4.86 0.43 -9.41
C PRO A 149 -5.50 -0.44 -10.50
N VAL A 150 -6.80 -0.24 -10.72
CA VAL A 150 -7.54 -0.96 -11.76
C VAL A 150 -7.03 -0.58 -13.15
N VAL A 151 -7.26 -1.47 -14.11
CA VAL A 151 -7.08 -1.16 -15.54
C VAL A 151 -8.46 -1.00 -16.16
N ARG A 152 -8.64 0.01 -16.99
CA ARG A 152 -9.89 0.28 -17.71
C ARG A 152 -9.73 0.13 -19.20
N ILE A 153 -10.81 -0.25 -19.87
CA ILE A 153 -10.99 -0.09 -21.31
C ILE A 153 -12.02 1.02 -21.53
N ASP A 154 -11.67 1.99 -22.36
CA ASP A 154 -12.51 3.12 -22.68
C ASP A 154 -12.73 3.19 -24.20
N THR A 155 -13.92 2.79 -24.63
CA THR A 155 -14.34 2.81 -26.04
C THR A 155 -15.38 3.90 -26.34
N GLY A 156 -15.85 4.64 -25.32
CA GLY A 156 -16.96 5.58 -25.44
C GLY A 156 -18.36 4.94 -25.46
N ASP A 157 -18.45 3.61 -25.31
CA ASP A 157 -19.72 2.87 -25.19
C ASP A 157 -20.19 2.82 -23.73
N ALA A 158 -21.49 2.52 -23.52
CA ALA A 158 -22.07 2.42 -22.18
C ALA A 158 -21.34 1.37 -21.31
N GLU A 159 -20.75 1.79 -20.19
CA GLU A 159 -19.96 0.92 -19.33
C GLU A 159 -20.82 -0.09 -18.56
N LYS A 160 -20.27 -1.30 -18.36
CA LYS A 160 -20.85 -2.34 -17.50
C LYS A 160 -19.93 -2.63 -16.31
N ASN A 161 -19.73 -1.64 -15.46
CA ASN A 161 -19.06 -1.85 -14.19
C ASN A 161 -20.03 -2.48 -13.18
N PRO A 162 -19.55 -3.33 -12.26
CA PRO A 162 -20.33 -3.66 -11.06
C PRO A 162 -20.72 -2.35 -10.36
N PRO A 163 -21.91 -2.29 -9.73
CA PRO A 163 -22.30 -1.09 -8.99
C PRO A 163 -21.25 -0.79 -7.91
N GLY A 164 -20.95 0.49 -7.71
CA GLY A 164 -20.14 0.92 -6.59
C GLY A 164 -20.76 0.41 -5.29
N LYS A 165 -19.96 -0.28 -4.44
CA LYS A 165 -20.45 -0.67 -3.11
C LYS A 165 -20.66 0.59 -2.29
N ASP A 166 -21.83 0.71 -1.64
CA ASP A 166 -22.08 1.81 -0.69
C ASP A 166 -20.99 1.75 0.40
N PRO A 167 -20.16 2.78 0.53
CA PRO A 167 -19.06 2.77 1.48
C PRO A 167 -19.52 2.60 2.94
N LYS A 168 -20.79 2.84 3.26
CA LYS A 168 -21.32 2.79 4.63
C LYS A 168 -21.30 1.38 5.25
N GLY A 169 -21.45 0.32 4.44
CA GLY A 169 -21.50 -1.06 4.93
C GLY A 169 -20.17 -1.55 5.53
N ASP A 170 -19.05 -1.17 4.91
CA ASP A 170 -17.70 -1.57 5.33
C ASP A 170 -17.13 -0.66 6.45
N ARG A 171 -17.71 0.53 6.66
CA ARG A 171 -17.26 1.58 7.59
C ARG A 171 -17.75 1.41 9.03
N ALA A 172 -18.81 0.64 9.28
CA ALA A 172 -19.36 0.46 10.63
C ALA A 172 -18.42 -0.29 11.60
N GLN A 173 -17.47 -1.07 11.06
CA GLN A 173 -16.57 -1.91 11.85
C GLN A 173 -15.29 -1.20 12.30
N SER A 174 -14.88 -0.11 11.65
CA SER A 174 -13.64 0.64 11.95
C SER A 174 -13.86 1.82 12.91
N GLU A 175 -15.05 2.43 12.91
CA GLU A 175 -15.37 3.57 13.80
C GLU A 175 -15.48 3.17 15.28
N GLN A 176 -15.78 1.91 15.60
CA GLN A 176 -15.82 1.40 16.99
C GLN A 176 -14.43 1.29 17.65
N ASP A 177 -13.33 1.29 16.86
CA ASP A 177 -11.98 1.00 17.35
C ASP A 177 -11.08 2.25 17.54
N LYS A 178 -11.59 3.46 17.27
CA LYS A 178 -10.84 4.74 17.18
C LYS A 178 -10.27 5.30 18.50
N ALA A 179 -10.50 4.69 19.66
CA ALA A 179 -10.22 5.34 20.96
C ALA A 179 -9.57 4.46 22.05
N SER A 180 -8.70 3.49 21.73
CA SER A 180 -8.07 2.64 22.76
C SER A 180 -6.54 2.51 22.67
N SER A 181 -5.88 2.63 23.82
CA SER A 181 -4.44 2.33 24.03
C SER A 181 -4.14 0.88 23.60
N GLN A 182 -2.91 0.58 23.17
CA GLN A 182 -2.53 -0.78 22.72
C GLN A 182 -1.18 -1.21 23.29
N VAL A 183 -0.98 -2.51 23.45
CA VAL A 183 0.32 -3.07 23.79
C VAL A 183 1.13 -3.39 22.53
N ASP A 184 2.38 -2.91 22.49
CA ASP A 184 3.36 -3.22 21.45
C ASP A 184 4.50 -4.07 22.03
N CYS A 185 4.79 -5.20 21.40
CA CYS A 185 5.70 -6.21 21.92
C CYS A 185 6.80 -6.51 20.90
N PRO A 186 8.07 -6.67 21.34
CA PRO A 186 9.14 -7.12 20.45
C PRO A 186 8.83 -8.44 19.76
N ASP A 187 9.15 -8.53 18.47
CA ASP A 187 9.05 -9.78 17.73
C ASP A 187 10.08 -10.80 18.22
N VAL A 188 9.60 -12.00 18.56
CA VAL A 188 10.42 -13.10 19.06
C VAL A 188 10.97 -13.92 17.91
N ALA A 189 10.20 -14.10 16.83
CA ALA A 189 10.54 -15.03 15.77
C ALA A 189 11.77 -14.57 14.96
N SER A 190 11.89 -13.27 14.65
CA SER A 190 13.06 -12.71 13.95
C SER A 190 14.37 -12.78 14.73
N LYS A 191 14.32 -13.10 16.03
CA LYS A 191 15.50 -13.25 16.89
C LYS A 191 15.83 -14.71 17.22
N LEU A 192 15.03 -15.65 16.73
CA LEU A 192 15.35 -17.07 16.87
C LEU A 192 16.51 -17.43 15.93
N PRO A 193 17.49 -18.24 16.39
CA PRO A 193 18.45 -18.88 15.50
C PRO A 193 17.75 -19.93 14.62
N ASP A 194 18.49 -20.57 13.71
CA ASP A 194 17.98 -21.68 12.89
C ASP A 194 17.25 -22.71 13.78
N VAL A 195 15.94 -22.85 13.55
CA VAL A 195 15.07 -23.75 14.32
C VAL A 195 15.07 -25.13 13.66
N PRO A 196 15.40 -26.21 14.39
CA PRO A 196 15.35 -27.56 13.84
C PRO A 196 13.93 -27.95 13.39
N ASP A 197 13.81 -28.64 12.27
CA ASP A 197 12.53 -29.09 11.69
C ASP A 197 11.64 -29.81 12.73
N GLN A 198 12.22 -30.65 13.58
CA GLN A 198 11.48 -31.40 14.61
C GLN A 198 10.95 -30.52 15.76
N ALA A 199 11.48 -29.32 15.93
CA ALA A 199 11.04 -28.36 16.95
C ALA A 199 10.04 -27.32 16.38
N MET A 200 9.91 -27.21 15.06
CA MET A 200 9.13 -26.16 14.39
C MET A 200 7.67 -26.11 14.84
N ASP A 201 7.00 -27.24 14.99
CA ASP A 201 5.59 -27.27 15.41
C ASP A 201 5.40 -26.79 16.86
N GLU A 202 6.33 -27.15 17.77
CA GLU A 202 6.29 -26.68 19.14
C GLU A 202 6.62 -25.19 19.24
N VAL A 203 7.62 -24.72 18.48
CA VAL A 203 7.98 -23.31 18.39
C VAL A 203 6.81 -22.49 17.83
N ASN A 204 6.20 -22.93 16.72
CA ASN A 204 5.06 -22.24 16.10
C ASN A 204 3.86 -22.16 17.06
N ARG A 205 3.52 -23.23 17.79
CA ARG A 205 2.44 -23.17 18.80
C ARG A 205 2.70 -22.15 19.90
N ASN A 206 3.95 -21.97 20.31
CA ASN A 206 4.30 -20.97 21.32
C ASN A 206 4.33 -19.56 20.73
N LEU A 207 4.73 -19.38 19.47
CA LEU A 207 4.60 -18.09 18.77
C LEU A 207 3.12 -17.69 18.63
N ASP A 208 2.24 -18.61 18.22
CA ASP A 208 0.79 -18.39 18.18
C ASP A 208 0.21 -18.05 19.58
N LEU A 209 0.79 -18.60 20.64
CA LEU A 209 0.41 -18.28 22.01
C LEU A 209 0.85 -16.85 22.39
N LEU A 210 2.02 -16.38 21.96
CA LEU A 210 2.44 -15.01 22.18
C LEU A 210 1.47 -14.01 21.50
N ASP A 211 1.04 -14.31 20.28
CA ASP A 211 0.06 -13.49 19.55
C ASP A 211 -1.28 -13.45 20.28
N LYS A 212 -1.79 -14.61 20.73
CA LYS A 212 -3.01 -14.68 21.55
C LYS A 212 -2.91 -13.88 22.84
N GLN A 213 -1.75 -13.88 23.50
CA GLN A 213 -1.54 -13.10 24.72
C GLN A 213 -1.62 -11.59 24.44
N ILE A 214 -1.12 -11.13 23.30
CA ILE A 214 -1.24 -9.73 22.85
C ILE A 214 -2.71 -9.39 22.56
N ASP A 215 -3.43 -10.28 21.86
CA ASP A 215 -4.85 -10.08 21.56
C ASP A 215 -5.70 -9.99 22.83
N GLU A 216 -5.48 -10.87 23.80
CA GLU A 216 -6.16 -10.83 25.10
C GLU A 216 -5.86 -9.55 25.88
N ALA A 217 -4.61 -9.10 25.87
CA ALA A 217 -4.20 -7.85 26.50
C ALA A 217 -4.91 -6.66 25.85
N ASN A 218 -4.92 -6.59 24.52
CA ASN A 218 -5.59 -5.51 23.78
C ASN A 218 -7.11 -5.53 23.97
N LYS A 219 -7.74 -6.72 24.06
CA LYS A 219 -9.16 -6.85 24.43
C LYS A 219 -9.44 -6.29 25.82
N ARG A 220 -8.62 -6.59 26.83
CA ARG A 220 -8.78 -6.01 28.19
C ARG A 220 -8.64 -4.50 28.21
N ILE A 221 -7.75 -3.95 27.39
CA ILE A 221 -7.60 -2.49 27.27
C ILE A 221 -8.82 -1.87 26.58
N ALA A 222 -9.35 -2.53 25.54
CA ALA A 222 -10.51 -2.06 24.80
C ALA A 222 -11.82 -2.10 25.61
N ASN A 223 -11.95 -2.99 26.60
CA ASN A 223 -13.15 -3.09 27.45
C ASN A 223 -13.42 -1.82 28.29
N GLY A 224 -12.44 -0.92 28.45
CA GLY A 224 -12.65 0.39 29.09
C GLY A 224 -12.63 0.40 30.63
N ASP A 225 -12.42 -0.75 31.28
CA ASP A 225 -12.36 -0.87 32.75
C ASP A 225 -11.15 -0.16 33.38
N LEU A 226 -10.12 0.13 32.58
CA LEU A 226 -8.85 0.71 33.01
C LEU A 226 -8.74 2.14 32.48
N LYS A 227 -8.86 3.12 33.38
CA LYS A 227 -9.03 4.53 33.01
C LYS A 227 -7.72 5.29 32.85
N THR A 228 -6.64 4.85 33.49
CA THR A 228 -5.34 5.52 33.43
C THR A 228 -4.25 4.66 32.75
N PRO A 229 -3.22 5.29 32.16
CA PRO A 229 -2.06 4.56 31.62
C PRO A 229 -1.40 3.65 32.66
N GLN A 230 -1.36 4.09 33.91
CA GLN A 230 -0.78 3.34 35.01
C GLN A 230 -1.61 2.11 35.36
N ASP A 231 -2.94 2.20 35.31
CA ASP A 231 -3.83 1.06 35.54
C ASP A 231 -3.62 0.00 34.45
N ILE A 232 -3.48 0.42 33.20
CA ILE A 232 -3.20 -0.47 32.07
C ILE A 232 -1.81 -1.10 32.23
N GLN A 233 -0.81 -0.32 32.61
CA GLN A 233 0.54 -0.81 32.84
C GLN A 233 0.57 -1.90 33.92
N ASN A 234 -0.12 -1.67 35.04
CA ASN A 234 -0.15 -2.59 36.18
C ASN A 234 -1.02 -3.82 35.93
N ALA A 235 -2.21 -3.64 35.35
CA ALA A 235 -3.19 -4.70 35.22
C ALA A 235 -3.02 -5.54 33.95
N VAL A 236 -2.39 -5.01 32.90
CA VAL A 236 -2.27 -5.65 31.59
C VAL A 236 -0.83 -5.84 31.16
N VAL A 237 -0.04 -4.76 31.06
CA VAL A 237 1.30 -4.83 30.45
C VAL A 237 2.29 -5.59 31.33
N GLY A 238 2.25 -5.39 32.65
CA GLY A 238 3.04 -6.15 33.62
C GLY A 238 2.77 -7.65 33.53
N PRO A 239 1.51 -8.11 33.73
CA PRO A 239 1.16 -9.52 33.58
C PRO A 239 1.45 -10.10 32.19
N LEU A 240 1.32 -9.30 31.12
CA LEU A 240 1.65 -9.73 29.77
C LEU A 240 3.15 -10.03 29.63
N LYS A 241 4.02 -9.17 30.18
CA LYS A 241 5.47 -9.43 30.19
C LYS A 241 5.77 -10.79 30.83
N ASP A 242 5.19 -11.10 31.98
CA ASP A 242 5.47 -12.35 32.69
C ASP A 242 4.97 -13.58 31.92
N LYS A 243 3.78 -13.49 31.32
CA LYS A 243 3.25 -14.51 30.41
C LYS A 243 4.18 -14.74 29.20
N ARG A 244 4.73 -13.65 28.64
CA ARG A 244 5.65 -13.71 27.50
C ARG A 244 6.99 -14.30 27.88
N VAL A 245 7.56 -13.96 29.04
CA VAL A 245 8.79 -14.59 29.57
C VAL A 245 8.62 -16.12 29.55
N ALA A 246 7.52 -16.61 30.15
CA ALA A 246 7.27 -18.04 30.23
C ALA A 246 7.14 -18.71 28.85
N THR A 247 6.46 -18.07 27.90
CA THR A 247 6.32 -18.61 26.54
C THR A 247 7.63 -18.55 25.74
N ILE A 248 8.41 -17.47 25.88
CA ILE A 248 9.73 -17.34 25.25
C ILE A 248 10.70 -18.39 25.78
N ASP A 249 10.66 -18.67 27.09
CA ASP A 249 11.47 -19.73 27.70
C ASP A 249 11.08 -21.11 27.15
N ARG A 250 9.79 -21.37 26.93
CA ARG A 250 9.33 -22.61 26.26
C ARG A 250 9.89 -22.73 24.85
N ILE A 251 9.92 -21.63 24.09
CA ILE A 251 10.54 -21.61 22.75
C ILE A 251 12.02 -21.94 22.84
N ALA A 252 12.76 -21.28 23.74
CA ALA A 252 14.19 -21.54 23.94
C ALA A 252 14.45 -23.01 24.33
N ILE A 253 13.63 -23.58 25.22
CA ILE A 253 13.72 -24.98 25.64
C ILE A 253 13.40 -25.93 24.47
N ALA A 254 12.35 -25.67 23.69
CA ALA A 254 11.98 -26.50 22.54
C ALA A 254 13.14 -26.59 21.53
N ILE A 255 13.79 -25.47 21.22
CA ILE A 255 14.99 -25.43 20.37
C ILE A 255 16.16 -26.15 21.06
N GLY A 256 16.39 -25.88 22.34
CA GLY A 256 17.50 -26.44 23.13
C GLY A 256 17.50 -27.97 23.28
N ARG A 257 16.36 -28.64 23.03
CA ARG A 257 16.28 -30.11 23.02
C ARG A 257 16.96 -30.73 21.79
N ARG A 258 17.16 -29.96 20.72
CA ARG A 258 17.63 -30.45 19.41
C ARG A 258 18.80 -29.65 18.83
N ALA A 259 19.05 -28.45 19.33
CA ALA A 259 20.15 -27.57 18.93
C ALA A 259 20.69 -26.79 20.14
N ALA A 260 21.70 -25.95 19.91
CA ALA A 260 22.19 -25.03 20.95
C ALA A 260 21.04 -24.13 21.44
N LYS A 261 20.81 -24.12 22.76
CA LYS A 261 19.73 -23.34 23.36
C LYS A 261 19.97 -21.83 23.11
N PRO A 262 18.99 -21.11 22.54
CA PRO A 262 19.10 -19.67 22.38
C PRO A 262 19.24 -18.97 23.74
N THR A 263 20.17 -18.03 23.84
CA THR A 263 20.37 -17.18 25.02
C THR A 263 19.82 -15.77 24.77
N ASN A 264 19.53 -15.02 25.83
CA ASN A 264 19.07 -13.62 25.79
C ASN A 264 17.69 -13.34 25.15
N LEU A 265 16.89 -14.37 24.83
CA LEU A 265 15.53 -14.14 24.31
C LEU A 265 14.58 -13.46 25.32
N GLY A 266 14.84 -13.59 26.62
CA GLY A 266 14.04 -12.94 27.67
C GLY A 266 13.97 -11.42 27.55
N GLY A 267 14.93 -10.79 26.87
CA GLY A 267 14.89 -9.35 26.54
C GLY A 267 13.75 -8.94 25.60
N LEU A 268 13.09 -9.90 24.95
CA LEU A 268 11.97 -9.67 24.02
C LEU A 268 10.60 -9.78 24.70
N ALA A 269 10.58 -10.14 25.99
CA ALA A 269 9.34 -10.28 26.76
C ALA A 269 8.66 -8.95 27.09
N PRO A 270 9.39 -7.86 27.47
CA PRO A 270 8.76 -6.60 27.81
C PRO A 270 8.01 -6.00 26.63
N CYS A 271 6.75 -5.65 26.85
CA CYS A 271 5.96 -4.86 25.92
C CYS A 271 5.79 -3.44 26.44
N VAL A 272 5.47 -2.51 25.56
CA VAL A 272 5.21 -1.11 25.88
C VAL A 272 3.75 -0.76 25.63
N LEU A 273 3.18 0.07 26.49
CA LEU A 273 1.87 0.67 26.24
C LEU A 273 2.04 1.83 25.25
N LYS A 274 1.43 1.70 24.07
CA LYS A 274 1.30 2.79 23.11
C LYS A 274 0.03 3.57 23.41
N GLN A 275 0.23 4.84 23.74
CA GLN A 275 -0.83 5.83 23.87
C GLN A 275 -0.52 6.96 22.90
N ASN A 276 -1.48 7.27 22.04
CA ASN A 276 -1.48 8.44 21.16
C ASN A 276 -0.08 8.81 20.60
N GLY A 277 0.41 8.00 19.65
CA GLY A 277 1.36 8.46 18.63
C GLY A 277 2.73 9.00 19.08
N LYS A 278 3.22 8.71 20.30
CA LYS A 278 4.61 9.04 20.66
C LYS A 278 5.47 7.79 20.80
N GLY A 279 6.22 7.49 19.74
CA GLY A 279 7.29 6.49 19.71
C GLY A 279 7.17 5.53 18.53
N GLY A 280 7.69 5.95 17.37
CA GLY A 280 7.56 5.26 16.08
C GLY A 280 6.31 5.73 15.33
N LEU A 281 6.43 5.98 14.03
CA LEU A 281 5.28 6.34 13.20
C LEU A 281 4.35 5.13 13.11
N ASP A 282 3.30 5.19 13.92
CA ASP A 282 2.21 4.24 13.97
C ASP A 282 1.06 4.79 13.10
N ASN A 283 0.98 4.32 11.86
CA ASN A 283 -0.22 4.52 11.02
C ASN A 283 -1.33 3.50 11.33
N GLY A 284 -1.36 2.94 12.54
CA GLY A 284 -2.34 1.96 13.02
C GLY A 284 -3.11 2.38 14.27
N GLY A 285 -2.75 3.49 14.94
CA GLY A 285 -3.51 4.06 16.06
C GLY A 285 -3.92 5.52 15.88
N GLY A 286 -3.28 6.25 14.95
CA GLY A 286 -3.48 7.70 14.76
C GLY A 286 -4.54 8.10 13.74
N ASN A 287 -5.34 7.15 13.25
CA ASN A 287 -6.07 7.36 12.00
C ASN A 287 -7.29 8.31 12.09
N SER A 288 -7.47 9.06 13.18
CA SER A 288 -8.69 9.85 13.45
C SER A 288 -8.56 10.98 14.46
N ASN A 289 -7.41 11.65 14.55
CA ASN A 289 -7.36 12.92 15.29
C ASN A 289 -7.64 14.15 14.41
N GLY A 290 -7.89 13.96 13.11
CA GLY A 290 -8.41 14.97 12.19
C GLY A 290 -9.85 14.65 11.79
N GLN A 291 -10.66 15.68 11.53
CA GLN A 291 -11.96 15.52 10.88
C GLN A 291 -11.81 14.65 9.61
N PRO A 292 -12.78 13.78 9.27
CA PRO A 292 -12.73 13.01 8.03
C PRO A 292 -12.62 13.99 6.86
N ALA A 293 -11.45 14.09 6.25
CA ALA A 293 -11.32 14.72 4.95
C ALA A 293 -11.87 13.70 3.95
N GLU A 294 -12.98 14.07 3.31
CA GLU A 294 -13.62 13.26 2.27
C GLU A 294 -13.43 13.98 0.94
N LEU A 295 -12.62 13.37 0.06
CA LEU A 295 -12.48 13.81 -1.32
C LEU A 295 -13.68 13.31 -2.14
N PRO A 296 -13.93 13.85 -3.35
CA PRO A 296 -14.97 13.33 -4.23
C PRO A 296 -14.85 11.80 -4.39
N GLY A 297 -15.96 11.11 -4.14
CA GLY A 297 -16.00 9.64 -4.14
C GLY A 297 -16.30 9.04 -5.49
N VAL A 298 -16.48 7.71 -5.48
CA VAL A 298 -17.00 6.95 -6.62
C VAL A 298 -18.44 7.32 -6.92
N ASN A 299 -18.79 7.38 -8.20
CA ASN A 299 -20.19 7.35 -8.61
C ASN A 299 -20.72 5.90 -8.64
N ASP A 300 -22.01 5.72 -8.99
CA ASP A 300 -22.66 4.41 -9.04
C ASP A 300 -22.03 3.44 -10.05
N LYS A 301 -21.20 3.94 -10.97
CA LYS A 301 -20.46 3.18 -11.98
C LYS A 301 -19.00 2.92 -11.62
N ASN A 302 -18.58 3.16 -10.38
CA ASN A 302 -17.18 3.02 -9.97
C ASN A 302 -16.22 3.96 -10.73
N GLU A 303 -16.65 5.19 -11.04
CA GLU A 303 -15.79 6.22 -11.66
C GLU A 303 -15.39 7.27 -10.62
N VAL A 304 -14.13 7.73 -10.67
CA VAL A 304 -13.57 8.73 -9.73
C VAL A 304 -12.71 9.71 -10.52
N GLY A 305 -13.03 11.00 -10.44
CA GLY A 305 -12.30 12.03 -11.20
C GLY A 305 -12.46 11.81 -12.71
N ASP A 306 -11.34 11.72 -13.42
CA ASP A 306 -11.25 11.41 -14.85
C ASP A 306 -11.03 9.90 -15.13
N ASN A 307 -11.17 9.05 -14.10
CA ASN A 307 -11.10 7.60 -14.28
C ASN A 307 -12.48 7.05 -14.68
N ASP A 308 -12.68 6.93 -15.98
CA ASP A 308 -13.85 6.37 -16.66
C ASP A 308 -13.51 5.16 -17.55
N GLY A 309 -14.55 4.42 -17.96
CA GLY A 309 -14.43 3.18 -18.73
C GLY A 309 -14.66 1.90 -17.92
N GLU A 310 -14.70 0.78 -18.66
CA GLU A 310 -14.98 -0.54 -18.12
C GLU A 310 -13.77 -1.11 -17.36
N ILE A 311 -13.96 -1.41 -16.07
CA ILE A 311 -12.96 -2.04 -15.21
C ILE A 311 -12.64 -3.44 -15.73
N GLN A 312 -11.37 -3.65 -16.06
CA GLN A 312 -10.84 -4.93 -16.50
C GLN A 312 -10.40 -5.75 -15.30
N ARG A 313 -11.18 -6.79 -14.97
CA ARG A 313 -10.74 -7.82 -14.02
C ARG A 313 -9.53 -8.56 -14.58
N VAL A 314 -8.59 -8.85 -13.69
CA VAL A 314 -7.47 -9.74 -14.01
C VAL A 314 -8.00 -11.13 -14.37
N GLN A 315 -7.44 -11.70 -15.44
CA GLN A 315 -7.65 -13.10 -15.78
C GLN A 315 -7.00 -14.00 -14.72
N SER A 316 -5.80 -13.64 -14.26
CA SER A 316 -5.11 -14.31 -13.16
C SER A 316 -4.30 -13.32 -12.35
N ALA A 317 -4.31 -13.51 -11.02
CA ALA A 317 -3.40 -12.88 -10.08
C ALA A 317 -2.52 -13.97 -9.46
N THR A 318 -1.19 -13.80 -9.50
CA THR A 318 -0.24 -14.69 -8.81
C THR A 318 0.54 -13.88 -7.81
N ILE A 319 0.45 -14.28 -6.54
CA ILE A 319 1.12 -13.62 -5.41
C ILE A 319 2.19 -14.59 -4.92
N THR A 320 3.46 -14.25 -5.17
CA THR A 320 4.60 -15.13 -4.85
C THR A 320 5.65 -14.39 -4.05
N PHE A 321 6.07 -15.00 -2.95
CA PHE A 321 7.23 -14.59 -2.17
C PHE A 321 8.46 -15.36 -2.65
N THR A 322 9.54 -14.63 -2.95
CA THR A 322 10.82 -15.17 -3.43
C THR A 322 11.99 -14.65 -2.59
N SER A 323 13.21 -15.09 -2.87
CA SER A 323 14.41 -14.54 -2.23
C SER A 323 14.82 -13.15 -2.74
N GLY A 324 14.30 -12.73 -3.91
CA GLY A 324 14.75 -11.50 -4.58
C GLY A 324 16.27 -11.45 -4.82
N GLY A 325 16.88 -12.60 -5.11
CA GLY A 325 18.33 -12.71 -5.35
C GLY A 325 19.18 -12.97 -4.10
N ALA A 326 18.59 -12.95 -2.91
CA ALA A 326 19.29 -13.26 -1.68
C ALA A 326 19.61 -14.76 -1.55
N GLY A 327 20.72 -15.10 -0.88
CA GLY A 327 21.02 -16.50 -0.52
C GLY A 327 20.13 -17.05 0.60
N LYS A 328 19.68 -16.17 1.51
CA LYS A 328 18.68 -16.44 2.55
C LYS A 328 17.87 -15.17 2.80
N VAL A 329 16.66 -15.34 3.31
CA VAL A 329 15.79 -14.26 3.79
C VAL A 329 15.40 -14.50 5.25
N VAL A 330 15.07 -13.43 5.96
CA VAL A 330 14.45 -13.46 7.30
C VAL A 330 12.98 -13.06 7.21
N ALA A 331 12.19 -13.41 8.23
CA ALA A 331 10.76 -13.10 8.25
C ALA A 331 10.48 -11.59 8.07
N MET A 332 9.47 -11.25 7.26
CA MET A 332 8.88 -9.91 7.31
C MET A 332 8.11 -9.77 8.63
N PRO A 333 8.25 -8.67 9.37
CA PRO A 333 7.41 -8.42 10.53
C PRO A 333 5.95 -8.24 10.09
N GLN A 334 5.02 -8.67 10.93
CA GLN A 334 3.61 -8.33 10.75
C GLN A 334 3.46 -6.80 10.73
N PHE A 335 2.52 -6.33 9.92
CA PHE A 335 2.21 -4.93 9.62
C PHE A 335 3.24 -4.16 8.80
N LEU A 336 4.27 -4.84 8.26
CA LEU A 336 5.16 -4.22 7.28
C LEU A 336 4.36 -3.69 6.10
N ARG A 337 4.53 -2.39 5.78
CA ARG A 337 3.84 -1.72 4.68
C ARG A 337 4.81 -1.41 3.57
N ILE A 338 4.50 -1.83 2.35
CA ILE A 338 5.43 -1.70 1.23
C ILE A 338 4.70 -1.05 0.07
N LEU A 339 5.31 0.02 -0.46
CA LEU A 339 4.89 0.66 -1.71
C LEU A 339 5.81 0.21 -2.85
N TYR A 340 5.21 -0.23 -3.95
CA TYR A 340 5.87 -0.42 -5.23
C TYR A 340 5.44 0.68 -6.21
N GLY A 341 6.36 1.18 -7.04
CA GLY A 341 6.06 2.22 -8.03
C GLY A 341 5.77 3.58 -7.39
N ASP A 342 5.11 4.47 -8.15
CA ASP A 342 4.76 5.81 -7.68
C ASP A 342 3.46 6.31 -8.32
N ALA A 343 2.39 6.43 -7.54
CA ALA A 343 1.11 6.92 -8.01
C ALA A 343 1.12 8.40 -8.47
N LYS A 344 2.15 9.18 -8.12
CA LYS A 344 2.28 10.61 -8.41
C LYS A 344 3.60 10.96 -9.08
N GLN A 345 4.07 10.15 -10.04
CA GLN A 345 5.40 10.32 -10.63
C GLN A 345 5.62 11.70 -11.28
N SER A 346 4.58 12.34 -11.84
CA SER A 346 4.72 13.68 -12.42
C SER A 346 5.08 14.72 -11.36
N THR A 347 4.66 14.49 -10.10
CA THR A 347 4.98 15.34 -8.96
C THR A 347 6.29 14.93 -8.29
N ASN A 348 6.49 13.64 -8.07
CA ASN A 348 7.60 13.09 -7.29
C ASN A 348 8.89 12.90 -8.10
N GLY A 349 8.80 12.92 -9.43
CA GLY A 349 9.87 12.55 -10.35
C GLY A 349 10.01 11.03 -10.53
N PRO A 350 10.93 10.59 -11.40
CA PRO A 350 11.00 9.19 -11.86
C PRO A 350 11.64 8.21 -10.87
N ALA A 351 12.18 8.68 -9.75
CA ALA A 351 13.03 7.86 -8.87
C ALA A 351 12.30 6.63 -8.29
N ASN A 352 11.01 6.79 -7.99
CA ASN A 352 10.16 5.73 -7.43
C ASN A 352 9.33 5.00 -8.48
N ALA A 353 9.16 5.56 -9.68
CA ALA A 353 8.51 4.89 -10.78
C ALA A 353 9.29 3.63 -11.18
N ARG A 354 8.56 2.60 -11.62
CA ARG A 354 9.13 1.30 -11.98
C ARG A 354 8.50 0.80 -13.27
N ALA A 355 9.33 0.24 -14.15
CA ALA A 355 8.83 -0.53 -15.28
C ALA A 355 8.20 -1.82 -14.74
N SER A 356 6.88 -1.95 -14.92
CA SER A 356 6.07 -3.07 -14.41
C SER A 356 5.33 -3.81 -15.52
N TRP A 357 5.24 -3.23 -16.73
CA TRP A 357 4.41 -3.77 -17.78
C TRP A 357 5.17 -4.70 -18.72
N THR A 358 4.51 -5.76 -19.19
CA THR A 358 5.02 -6.69 -20.19
C THR A 358 3.88 -7.46 -20.86
N CYS A 359 4.21 -8.50 -21.60
CA CYS A 359 3.26 -9.45 -22.14
C CYS A 359 3.62 -10.86 -21.70
N THR A 360 2.62 -11.73 -21.55
CA THR A 360 2.87 -13.15 -21.30
C THR A 360 3.74 -13.75 -22.41
N GLY A 361 4.79 -14.48 -22.03
CA GLY A 361 5.84 -14.98 -22.92
C GLY A 361 7.00 -14.00 -23.17
N PHE A 362 6.92 -12.77 -22.66
CA PHE A 362 7.95 -11.72 -22.76
C PHE A 362 8.43 -11.25 -21.38
N GLU A 363 8.33 -12.10 -20.35
CA GLU A 363 8.68 -11.71 -18.97
C GLU A 363 10.18 -11.48 -18.77
N ASP A 364 11.01 -11.69 -19.80
CA ASP A 364 12.43 -11.29 -19.82
C ASP A 364 12.63 -9.78 -19.93
N ARG A 365 11.59 -9.02 -20.26
CA ARG A 365 11.62 -7.57 -20.39
C ARG A 365 10.45 -6.90 -19.69
N LEU A 366 10.70 -5.70 -19.19
CA LEU A 366 9.70 -4.83 -18.57
C LEU A 366 9.78 -3.45 -19.20
N THR A 367 8.64 -2.78 -19.32
CA THR A 367 8.52 -1.43 -19.84
C THR A 367 7.72 -0.55 -18.90
N ASP A 368 7.98 0.75 -18.97
CA ASP A 368 7.26 1.82 -18.27
C ASP A 368 6.14 2.42 -19.13
N LYS A 369 5.77 1.70 -20.19
CA LYS A 369 4.74 2.01 -21.19
C LYS A 369 3.72 0.89 -21.28
N TYR A 370 2.51 1.20 -21.71
CA TYR A 370 1.49 0.22 -22.06
C TYR A 370 1.96 -0.69 -23.20
N PRO A 371 2.05 -2.01 -22.99
CA PRO A 371 2.52 -2.91 -24.01
C PRO A 371 1.43 -3.20 -25.04
N ILE A 372 1.84 -3.23 -26.29
CA ILE A 372 1.12 -3.82 -27.41
C ILE A 372 1.66 -5.24 -27.56
N CYS A 373 0.86 -6.23 -27.19
CA CYS A 373 1.25 -7.64 -27.13
C CYS A 373 1.06 -8.36 -28.48
N PRO A 374 1.96 -9.29 -28.85
CA PRO A 374 1.78 -10.15 -30.01
C PRO A 374 0.49 -10.98 -29.92
N GLN A 375 0.07 -11.54 -31.05
CA GLN A 375 -1.05 -12.47 -31.07
C GLN A 375 -0.79 -13.62 -30.09
N ASN A 376 -1.82 -14.03 -29.36
CA ASN A 376 -1.79 -15.06 -28.31
C ASN A 376 -0.99 -14.70 -27.04
N SER A 377 -0.41 -13.50 -26.95
CA SER A 377 0.10 -12.93 -25.70
C SER A 377 -0.91 -11.99 -25.06
N LYS A 378 -0.86 -11.91 -23.73
CA LYS A 378 -1.76 -11.08 -22.92
C LYS A 378 -0.98 -9.99 -22.22
N VAL A 379 -1.64 -8.86 -21.94
CA VAL A 379 -1.06 -7.78 -21.15
C VAL A 379 -0.79 -8.32 -19.74
N GLU A 380 0.41 -8.10 -19.23
CA GLU A 380 0.84 -8.54 -17.90
C GLU A 380 1.50 -7.38 -17.15
N ARG A 381 1.18 -7.25 -15.86
CA ARG A 381 1.93 -6.43 -14.91
C ARG A 381 2.72 -7.35 -13.96
N ILE A 382 3.98 -7.01 -13.70
CA ILE A 382 4.84 -7.71 -12.75
C ILE A 382 5.39 -6.69 -11.75
N HIS A 383 4.87 -6.73 -10.52
CA HIS A 383 5.29 -5.87 -9.42
C HIS A 383 6.20 -6.65 -8.48
N ALA A 384 7.51 -6.43 -8.58
CA ALA A 384 8.48 -7.01 -7.66
C ALA A 384 8.86 -5.98 -6.60
N PHE A 385 8.39 -6.16 -5.38
CA PHE A 385 8.50 -5.20 -4.29
C PHE A 385 9.94 -5.05 -3.77
N PRO A 386 10.26 -3.96 -3.07
CA PRO A 386 11.44 -3.87 -2.21
C PRO A 386 11.59 -5.08 -1.28
N ASN A 387 12.83 -5.53 -1.04
CA ASN A 387 13.11 -6.75 -0.28
C ASN A 387 14.24 -6.61 0.75
N CYS A 388 14.70 -5.38 1.00
CA CYS A 388 15.69 -5.07 2.02
C CYS A 388 15.03 -4.24 3.10
N TRP A 389 14.76 -4.83 4.26
CA TRP A 389 14.11 -4.20 5.40
C TRP A 389 15.14 -3.73 6.43
N ASP A 390 14.93 -2.57 7.07
CA ASP A 390 15.87 -1.98 8.04
C ASP A 390 16.00 -2.74 9.37
N GLY A 391 15.25 -3.83 9.53
CA GLY A 391 15.28 -4.69 10.71
C GLY A 391 14.56 -4.12 11.93
N LYS A 392 13.88 -2.97 11.80
CA LYS A 392 13.25 -2.27 12.91
C LYS A 392 11.83 -1.76 12.62
N ASN A 393 11.60 -1.06 11.52
CA ASN A 393 10.39 -0.28 11.33
C ASN A 393 9.42 -0.97 10.36
N ILE A 394 8.15 -1.11 10.75
CA ILE A 394 7.08 -1.65 9.89
C ILE A 394 6.55 -0.62 8.88
N ASP A 395 6.88 0.65 9.08
CA ASP A 395 6.57 1.76 8.19
C ASP A 395 7.54 2.94 8.46
N SER A 396 7.58 3.93 7.58
CA SER A 396 8.35 5.16 7.74
C SER A 396 7.52 6.37 7.35
N THR A 397 7.93 7.60 7.70
CA THR A 397 7.14 8.82 7.40
C THR A 397 6.76 8.96 5.94
N ASN A 398 7.63 8.49 5.04
CA ASN A 398 7.42 8.51 3.60
C ASN A 398 7.06 7.14 3.02
N HIS A 399 6.79 6.14 3.87
CA HIS A 399 6.47 4.75 3.52
C HIS A 399 7.50 4.00 2.66
N ARG A 400 8.73 4.52 2.55
CA ARG A 400 9.74 4.02 1.60
C ARG A 400 11.12 3.82 2.19
N THR A 401 11.51 4.52 3.25
CA THR A 401 12.90 4.43 3.75
C THR A 401 13.16 3.24 4.66
N HIS A 402 12.12 2.64 5.23
CA HIS A 402 12.25 1.46 6.10
C HIS A 402 12.43 0.16 5.30
N ILE A 403 12.11 0.15 4.00
CA ILE A 403 12.33 -0.98 3.11
C ILE A 403 12.72 -0.51 1.70
N VAL A 404 13.84 -1.03 1.19
CA VAL A 404 14.44 -0.61 -0.08
C VAL A 404 14.73 -1.81 -0.98
N PHE A 405 15.10 -1.55 -2.22
CA PHE A 405 15.52 -2.60 -3.16
C PHE A 405 16.94 -3.08 -2.83
N SER A 406 17.18 -4.36 -3.06
CA SER A 406 18.55 -4.90 -3.15
C SER A 406 19.24 -4.43 -4.43
N ASP A 407 20.57 -4.58 -4.47
CA ASP A 407 21.35 -4.35 -5.69
C ASP A 407 21.15 -5.47 -6.73
N GLN A 408 21.85 -5.39 -7.88
CA GLN A 408 21.76 -6.37 -8.97
C GLN A 408 22.37 -7.75 -8.64
N GLN A 409 22.92 -7.89 -7.43
CA GLN A 409 23.46 -9.12 -6.87
C GLN A 409 22.56 -9.65 -5.73
N GLY A 410 21.44 -8.99 -5.45
CA GLY A 410 20.49 -9.38 -4.39
C GLY A 410 20.96 -8.98 -2.98
N LYS A 411 21.98 -8.13 -2.87
CA LYS A 411 22.55 -7.70 -1.58
C LYS A 411 21.86 -6.43 -1.09
N CYS A 412 21.57 -6.40 0.21
CA CYS A 412 20.99 -5.24 0.86
C CYS A 412 22.05 -4.17 1.22
N PRO A 413 21.65 -2.88 1.24
CA PRO A 413 22.47 -1.82 1.80
C PRO A 413 22.86 -2.10 3.27
N LYS A 414 23.93 -1.47 3.75
CA LYS A 414 24.39 -1.62 5.13
C LYS A 414 23.27 -1.24 6.11
N GLY A 415 22.99 -2.11 7.08
CA GLY A 415 21.94 -1.93 8.08
C GLY A 415 20.58 -2.49 7.67
N PHE A 416 20.45 -3.02 6.46
CA PHE A 416 19.25 -3.70 5.99
C PHE A 416 19.47 -5.21 5.89
N GLN A 417 18.39 -5.96 6.03
CA GLN A 417 18.35 -7.42 5.93
C GLN A 417 17.39 -7.87 4.84
N ASN A 418 17.75 -8.93 4.13
CA ASN A 418 16.90 -9.51 3.08
C ASN A 418 15.66 -10.15 3.73
N VAL A 419 14.49 -9.72 3.30
CA VAL A 419 13.19 -10.34 3.61
C VAL A 419 12.60 -10.97 2.34
N PRO A 420 11.61 -11.88 2.43
CA PRO A 420 10.92 -12.38 1.25
C PRO A 420 10.47 -11.24 0.32
N GLN A 421 10.91 -11.29 -0.94
CA GLN A 421 10.46 -10.36 -1.97
C GLN A 421 9.07 -10.78 -2.44
N LEU A 422 8.07 -9.95 -2.18
CA LEU A 422 6.74 -10.08 -2.78
C LEU A 422 6.83 -9.77 -4.28
N VAL A 423 6.28 -10.66 -5.10
CA VAL A 423 6.11 -10.50 -6.53
C VAL A 423 4.66 -10.77 -6.88
N ILE A 424 3.96 -9.75 -7.38
CA ILE A 424 2.59 -9.85 -7.86
C ILE A 424 2.62 -9.84 -9.38
N LYS A 425 1.95 -10.83 -9.99
CA LYS A 425 1.74 -10.90 -11.44
C LYS A 425 0.26 -10.83 -11.76
N LEU A 426 -0.11 -9.91 -12.63
CA LEU A 426 -1.49 -9.64 -13.01
C LEU A 426 -1.61 -9.78 -14.53
N VAL A 427 -2.38 -10.75 -15.00
CA VAL A 427 -2.61 -10.98 -16.44
C VAL A 427 -3.99 -10.49 -16.80
N TYR A 428 -4.10 -9.68 -17.86
CA TYR A 428 -5.36 -9.11 -18.34
C TYR A 428 -5.71 -9.62 -19.73
N ASN A 429 -6.99 -9.84 -19.98
CA ASN A 429 -7.50 -10.23 -21.29
C ASN A 429 -7.94 -9.00 -22.11
N ILE A 430 -7.01 -8.06 -22.34
CA ILE A 430 -7.27 -6.85 -23.13
C ILE A 430 -7.17 -7.21 -24.61
N PRO A 431 -8.24 -7.02 -25.42
CA PRO A 431 -8.20 -7.33 -26.84
C PRO A 431 -7.09 -6.58 -27.58
N ARG A 432 -6.44 -7.24 -28.53
CA ARG A 432 -5.30 -6.66 -29.25
C ARG A 432 -5.68 -5.39 -30.02
N ASP A 433 -6.89 -5.30 -30.56
CA ASP A 433 -7.34 -4.11 -31.27
C ASP A 433 -7.52 -2.91 -30.32
N ILE A 434 -7.99 -3.13 -29.08
CA ILE A 434 -8.02 -2.12 -28.01
C ILE A 434 -6.60 -1.62 -27.68
N GLN A 435 -5.62 -2.53 -27.59
CA GLN A 435 -4.22 -2.16 -27.37
C GLN A 435 -3.67 -1.30 -28.52
N LEU A 436 -3.96 -1.68 -29.77
CA LEU A 436 -3.50 -0.95 -30.96
C LEU A 436 -4.16 0.42 -31.11
N LYS A 437 -5.41 0.55 -30.67
CA LYS A 437 -6.15 1.82 -30.69
C LYS A 437 -5.72 2.76 -29.54
N GLY A 438 -5.07 2.23 -28.51
CA GLY A 438 -4.65 2.99 -27.33
C GLY A 438 -5.78 3.21 -26.33
N GLN A 439 -6.70 2.25 -26.22
CA GLN A 439 -7.97 2.39 -25.51
C GLN A 439 -7.99 1.69 -24.14
N TYR A 440 -6.83 1.39 -23.57
CA TYR A 440 -6.76 0.92 -22.19
C TYR A 440 -5.82 1.78 -21.35
N LYS A 441 -6.18 1.96 -20.09
CA LYS A 441 -5.52 2.88 -19.15
C LYS A 441 -5.48 2.29 -17.75
N VAL A 442 -4.47 2.69 -16.98
CA VAL A 442 -4.43 2.44 -15.54
C VAL A 442 -5.15 3.59 -14.84
N ASP A 443 -5.87 3.27 -13.78
CA ASP A 443 -6.43 4.28 -12.90
C ASP A 443 -5.31 5.09 -12.25
N ALA A 444 -5.47 6.41 -12.22
CA ALA A 444 -4.44 7.33 -11.76
C ALA A 444 -5.06 8.63 -11.21
N PHE A 445 -4.23 9.40 -10.51
CA PHE A 445 -4.55 10.80 -10.23
C PHE A 445 -4.69 11.57 -11.55
N ALA A 446 -5.67 12.47 -11.65
CA ALA A 446 -5.94 13.25 -12.87
C ALA A 446 -4.70 13.98 -13.44
N GLN A 447 -3.80 14.42 -12.57
CA GLN A 447 -2.56 15.10 -12.97
C GLN A 447 -1.59 14.17 -13.73
N GLU A 448 -1.69 12.86 -13.52
CA GLU A 448 -0.88 11.87 -14.22
C GLU A 448 -1.42 11.55 -15.61
N LYS A 449 -2.68 11.91 -15.94
CA LYS A 449 -3.30 11.68 -17.25
C LYS A 449 -3.17 10.22 -17.72
N HIS A 450 -3.33 9.27 -16.80
CA HIS A 450 -3.13 7.84 -17.03
C HIS A 450 -1.75 7.49 -17.60
N ASN A 451 -0.70 8.19 -17.19
CA ASN A 451 0.66 7.83 -17.56
C ASN A 451 1.00 6.44 -16.98
N PRO A 452 1.42 5.44 -17.77
CA PRO A 452 1.74 4.10 -17.28
C PRO A 452 2.87 4.06 -16.24
N ARG A 453 3.66 5.13 -16.12
CA ARG A 453 4.66 5.29 -15.05
C ARG A 453 4.05 5.57 -13.68
N SER A 454 2.78 5.97 -13.60
CA SER A 454 2.04 6.12 -12.35
C SER A 454 1.57 4.78 -11.79
N ASP A 455 1.90 3.68 -12.47
CA ASP A 455 1.61 2.35 -12.01
C ASP A 455 2.28 2.07 -10.66
N HIS A 456 1.53 1.45 -9.76
CA HIS A 456 1.95 1.19 -8.39
C HIS A 456 1.23 -0.04 -7.83
N ASP A 457 1.68 -0.50 -6.69
CA ASP A 457 1.05 -1.57 -5.92
C ASP A 457 1.38 -1.34 -4.44
N ASP A 458 0.44 -1.67 -3.58
CA ASP A 458 0.48 -1.41 -2.15
C ASP A 458 0.26 -2.74 -1.41
N PHE A 459 1.12 -3.00 -0.42
CA PHE A 459 1.06 -4.22 0.37
C PHE A 459 1.12 -3.90 1.86
N ALA A 460 0.18 -4.47 2.63
CA ALA A 460 0.27 -4.51 4.08
C ALA A 460 0.33 -5.98 4.54
N ASN A 461 1.47 -6.37 5.10
CA ASN A 461 1.68 -7.70 5.63
C ASN A 461 0.82 -7.91 6.89
N VAL A 462 -0.11 -8.85 6.86
CA VAL A 462 -0.86 -9.28 8.06
C VAL A 462 -0.78 -10.80 8.20
N MET A 463 0.15 -11.41 7.48
CA MET A 463 0.46 -12.82 7.57
C MET A 463 0.80 -13.17 9.03
N GLY A 464 0.11 -14.18 9.57
CA GLY A 464 0.40 -14.68 10.91
C GLY A 464 1.81 -15.30 10.97
N GLN A 465 2.41 -15.33 12.16
CA GLN A 465 3.81 -15.74 12.32
C GLN A 465 4.09 -17.14 11.76
N ARG A 466 3.17 -18.09 11.97
CA ARG A 466 3.26 -19.45 11.42
C ARG A 466 3.39 -19.44 9.89
N LEU A 467 2.57 -18.66 9.20
CA LEU A 467 2.53 -18.62 7.75
C LEU A 467 3.78 -17.92 7.18
N MET A 468 4.24 -16.85 7.83
CA MET A 468 5.49 -16.18 7.47
C MET A 468 6.71 -17.10 7.66
N ASN A 469 6.75 -17.86 8.75
CA ASN A 469 7.81 -18.84 8.98
C ASN A 469 7.82 -19.94 7.91
N GLN A 470 6.63 -20.40 7.48
CA GLN A 470 6.52 -21.34 6.36
C GLN A 470 7.06 -20.73 5.07
N ALA A 471 6.71 -19.48 4.76
CA ALA A 471 7.22 -18.78 3.59
C ALA A 471 8.75 -18.69 3.59
N VAL A 472 9.35 -18.24 4.70
CA VAL A 472 10.81 -18.17 4.88
C VAL A 472 11.45 -19.53 4.73
N ASN A 473 10.88 -20.58 5.34
CA ASN A 473 11.41 -21.93 5.25
C ASN A 473 11.40 -22.45 3.81
N CYS A 474 10.29 -22.27 3.09
CA CYS A 474 10.19 -22.66 1.69
C CYS A 474 11.24 -21.96 0.83
N ILE A 475 11.42 -20.65 1.00
CA ILE A 475 12.41 -19.85 0.28
C ILE A 475 13.84 -20.33 0.59
N ASN A 476 14.19 -20.39 1.87
CA ASN A 476 15.56 -20.69 2.32
C ASN A 476 15.98 -22.15 2.06
N THR A 477 15.03 -23.09 2.02
CA THR A 477 15.32 -24.51 1.73
C THR A 477 15.20 -24.86 0.25
N GLY A 478 14.92 -23.88 -0.62
CA GLY A 478 14.81 -24.12 -2.06
C GLY A 478 13.51 -24.81 -2.49
N LYS A 479 12.52 -24.95 -1.59
CA LYS A 479 11.24 -25.61 -1.87
C LYS A 479 10.25 -24.66 -2.54
N ARG A 480 9.44 -25.18 -3.44
CA ARG A 480 8.31 -24.45 -4.02
C ARG A 480 7.04 -24.85 -3.28
N CYS A 481 6.51 -23.92 -2.49
CA CYS A 481 5.31 -24.11 -1.71
C CYS A 481 4.18 -23.29 -2.31
N SER A 482 2.98 -23.88 -2.35
CA SER A 482 1.74 -23.21 -2.73
C SER A 482 0.70 -23.55 -1.67
N GLN A 483 -0.04 -22.53 -1.21
CA GLN A 483 -1.05 -22.69 -0.15
C GLN A 483 -2.30 -21.85 -0.46
#